data_AF-A0A940FY11-F1
#
_entry.id   AF-A0A940FY11-F1
#
_cell.length_a   1.000
_cell.length_b   1.000
_cell.length_c   1.000
_cell.angle_alpha   90.00
_cell.angle_beta   90.00
_cell.angle_gamma   90.00
#
_symmetry.space_group_name_H-M   'P 1'
#
loop_
_entity.id
_entity.type
_entity.pdbx_description
1 polymer ?
#
loop_
_entity_poly.entity_id
_entity_poly.type
_entity_poly.pdbx_seq_one_letter_code
_entity_poly.pdbx_strand_id
1 'polypeptide(L)'
;MDRIFTHIAGRMSTWAGQPVAFILAMATIIVWVVTGPLFHWSDTWQLVINTGTTIITFLMVFLIQNAQNRDAGAMQVKLDELLRAMVDARNGYIGIEHLTDAEICEIRDALEKELEDDPNLRGLHSARLNRFIKRR
;
A
#
# COMPACT_ATOMS: atom_id res chain seq x y z
N MET A 1 21.69 17.92 2.22
CA MET A 1 21.58 16.48 1.88
C MET A 1 20.12 16.08 1.69
N ASP A 2 19.19 16.55 2.54
CA ASP A 2 17.77 16.19 2.46
C ASP A 2 17.08 16.56 1.14
N ARG A 3 17.32 17.76 0.58
CA ARG A 3 16.64 18.20 -0.65
C ARG A 3 16.97 17.37 -1.90
N ILE A 4 18.20 16.86 -2.00
CA ILE A 4 18.63 16.02 -3.13
C ILE A 4 18.01 14.63 -3.00
N PHE A 5 17.98 14.08 -1.78
CA PHE A 5 17.31 12.81 -1.49
C PHE A 5 15.81 12.90 -1.74
N THR A 6 15.13 13.96 -1.30
CA THR A 6 13.69 14.17 -1.55
C THR A 6 13.38 14.35 -3.04
N HIS A 7 14.26 15.00 -3.82
CA HIS A 7 14.08 15.16 -5.27
C HIS A 7 14.32 13.86 -6.05
N ILE A 8 15.35 13.10 -5.70
CA ILE A 8 15.65 11.80 -6.32
C ILE A 8 14.57 10.78 -5.95
N ALA A 9 14.17 10.71 -4.68
CA ALA A 9 13.08 9.86 -4.20
C ALA A 9 11.73 10.25 -4.84
N GLY A 10 11.46 11.56 -5.02
CA GLY A 10 10.28 12.05 -5.72
C GLY A 10 10.23 11.66 -7.20
N ARG A 11 11.36 11.75 -7.91
CA ARG A 11 11.49 11.33 -9.32
C ARG A 11 11.43 9.81 -9.49
N MET A 12 12.05 9.04 -8.59
CA MET A 12 11.99 7.57 -8.61
C MET A 12 10.58 7.06 -8.29
N SER A 13 9.86 7.71 -7.36
CA SER A 13 8.47 7.38 -7.02
C SER A 13 7.50 7.58 -8.19
N THR A 14 7.72 8.57 -9.06
CA THR A 14 6.94 8.74 -10.29
C THR A 14 7.32 7.77 -11.41
N TRP A 15 8.55 7.23 -11.41
CA TRP A 15 9.05 6.33 -12.46
C TRP A 15 8.63 4.87 -12.24
N ALA A 16 8.62 4.39 -10.98
CA ALA A 16 8.26 3.01 -10.65
C ALA A 16 6.79 2.65 -11.02
N GLY A 17 5.91 3.64 -11.14
CA GLY A 17 4.52 3.48 -11.56
C GLY A 17 4.25 3.89 -13.02
N GLN A 18 5.24 4.37 -13.77
CA GLN A 18 5.04 4.82 -15.15
C GLN A 18 5.20 3.66 -16.15
N PRO A 19 4.32 3.58 -17.18
CA PRO A 19 4.42 2.59 -18.28
C PRO A 19 5.81 2.52 -18.93
N VAL A 20 6.58 3.60 -18.84
CA VAL A 20 7.96 3.71 -19.33
C VAL A 20 8.91 2.74 -18.62
N ALA A 21 8.77 2.51 -17.31
CA ALA A 21 9.61 1.55 -16.58
C ALA A 21 9.34 0.11 -17.03
N PHE A 22 8.07 -0.22 -17.30
CA PHE A 22 7.68 -1.51 -17.86
C PHE A 22 8.25 -1.72 -19.27
N ILE A 23 8.18 -0.71 -20.13
CA ILE A 23 8.75 -0.76 -21.48
C ILE A 23 10.27 -0.96 -21.43
N LEU A 24 10.97 -0.27 -20.54
CA LEU A 24 12.42 -0.43 -20.34
C LEU A 24 12.79 -1.82 -19.79
N ALA A 25 12.02 -2.35 -18.85
CA ALA A 25 12.19 -3.71 -18.35
C ALA A 25 11.99 -4.75 -19.46
N MET A 26 10.93 -4.59 -20.27
CA MET A 26 10.66 -5.48 -21.41
C MET A 26 11.78 -5.42 -22.46
N ALA A 27 12.24 -4.22 -22.80
CA ALA A 27 13.37 -4.02 -23.71
C ALA A 27 14.65 -4.70 -23.20
N THR A 28 14.91 -4.61 -21.89
CA THR A 28 16.07 -5.26 -21.25
C THR A 28 16.00 -6.79 -21.38
N ILE A 29 14.81 -7.38 -21.19
CA ILE A 29 14.60 -8.83 -21.38
C ILE A 29 14.82 -9.23 -22.84
N ILE A 30 14.29 -8.46 -23.80
CA ILE A 30 14.49 -8.73 -25.24
C ILE A 30 15.97 -8.70 -25.61
N VAL A 31 16.71 -7.66 -25.18
CA VAL A 31 18.14 -7.54 -25.41
C VAL A 31 18.88 -8.74 -24.80
N TRP A 32 18.54 -9.13 -23.57
CA TRP A 32 19.11 -10.30 -22.93
C TRP A 32 18.88 -11.56 -23.79
N VAL A 33 17.65 -11.87 -24.20
CA VAL A 33 17.34 -13.04 -25.05
C VAL A 33 18.13 -13.03 -26.36
N VAL A 34 18.23 -11.87 -27.04
CA VAL A 34 18.96 -11.74 -28.31
C VAL A 34 20.47 -11.96 -28.12
N THR A 35 21.02 -11.61 -26.95
CA THR A 35 22.43 -11.91 -26.62
C THR A 35 22.67 -13.38 -26.27
N GLY A 36 21.64 -14.16 -25.91
CA GLY A 36 21.77 -15.58 -25.52
C GLY A 36 22.49 -16.46 -26.55
N PRO A 37 22.12 -16.43 -27.84
CA PRO A 37 22.82 -17.17 -28.90
C PRO A 37 24.30 -16.79 -29.07
N LEU A 38 24.68 -15.53 -28.84
CA LEU A 38 26.07 -15.07 -28.92
C LEU A 38 26.93 -15.65 -27.80
N PHE A 39 26.33 -15.87 -26.63
CA PHE A 39 26.99 -16.45 -25.46
C PHE A 39 26.74 -17.95 -25.28
N HIS A 40 26.22 -18.63 -26.32
CA HIS A 40 25.91 -20.06 -26.32
C HIS A 40 25.07 -20.51 -25.11
N TRP A 41 24.19 -19.64 -24.60
CA TRP A 41 23.38 -19.92 -23.40
C TRP A 41 24.20 -20.29 -22.15
N SER A 42 25.43 -19.76 -22.02
CA SER A 42 26.36 -20.08 -20.94
C SER A 42 25.83 -19.81 -19.52
N ASP A 43 26.39 -20.52 -18.54
CA ASP A 43 26.05 -20.36 -17.12
C ASP A 43 26.30 -18.93 -16.63
N THR A 44 27.38 -18.27 -17.08
CA THR A 44 27.68 -16.87 -16.74
C THR A 44 26.61 -15.91 -17.26
N TRP A 45 26.10 -16.15 -18.48
CA TRP A 45 25.05 -15.33 -19.08
C TRP A 45 23.70 -15.46 -18.34
N GLN A 46 23.37 -16.66 -17.86
CA GLN A 46 22.21 -16.88 -16.99
C GLN A 46 22.41 -16.31 -15.59
N LEU A 47 23.62 -16.42 -15.03
CA LEU A 47 23.96 -15.90 -13.72
C LEU A 47 23.76 -14.38 -13.66
N VAL A 48 24.21 -13.64 -14.67
CA VAL A 48 24.09 -12.17 -14.71
C VAL A 48 22.64 -11.70 -14.61
N ILE A 49 21.71 -12.31 -15.36
CA ILE A 49 20.30 -11.91 -15.32
C ILE A 49 19.64 -12.29 -13.99
N ASN A 50 19.97 -13.47 -13.46
CA ASN A 50 19.41 -13.97 -12.21
C ASN A 50 19.88 -13.12 -11.02
N THR A 51 21.18 -12.86 -10.93
CA THR A 51 21.75 -12.00 -9.89
C THR A 51 21.24 -10.56 -10.02
N GLY A 52 21.21 -10.00 -11.22
CA GLY A 52 20.72 -8.64 -11.45
C GLY A 52 19.25 -8.48 -11.08
N THR A 53 18.40 -9.40 -11.52
CA THR A 53 16.96 -9.37 -11.21
C THR A 53 16.71 -9.55 -9.72
N THR A 54 17.50 -10.38 -9.03
CA THR A 54 17.40 -10.56 -7.57
C THR A 54 17.70 -9.26 -6.82
N ILE A 55 18.78 -8.57 -7.19
CA ILE A 55 19.12 -7.26 -6.59
C ILE A 55 18.02 -6.24 -6.85
N ILE A 56 17.53 -6.15 -8.10
CA ILE A 56 16.44 -5.23 -8.46
C ILE A 56 15.18 -5.55 -7.67
N THR A 57 14.82 -6.82 -7.54
CA THR A 57 13.63 -7.27 -6.79
C THR A 57 13.76 -6.93 -5.31
N PHE A 58 14.93 -7.16 -4.72
CA PHE A 58 15.22 -6.78 -3.34
C PHE A 58 15.04 -5.27 -3.12
N LEU A 59 15.60 -4.45 -4.00
CA LEU A 59 15.41 -2.99 -3.96
C LEU A 59 13.95 -2.59 -4.19
N MET A 60 13.24 -3.29 -5.08
CA MET A 60 11.84 -3.02 -5.41
C MET A 60 10.93 -3.25 -4.20
N VAL A 61 11.21 -4.24 -3.36
CA VAL A 61 10.47 -4.46 -2.09
C VAL A 61 10.55 -3.21 -1.21
N PHE A 62 11.74 -2.63 -1.01
CA PHE A 62 11.89 -1.40 -0.22
C PHE A 62 11.22 -0.19 -0.86
N LEU A 63 11.31 -0.07 -2.20
CA LEU A 63 10.64 1.02 -2.91
C LEU A 63 9.11 0.93 -2.81
N ILE A 64 8.56 -0.28 -2.96
CA ILE A 64 7.13 -0.54 -2.79
C ILE A 64 6.71 -0.26 -1.36
N GLN A 65 7.46 -0.74 -0.37
CA GLN A 65 7.17 -0.48 1.04
C GLN A 65 7.20 1.02 1.36
N ASN A 66 8.16 1.77 0.84
CA ASN A 66 8.23 3.22 1.04
C ASN A 66 7.03 3.95 0.38
N ALA A 67 6.66 3.55 -0.84
CA ALA A 67 5.48 4.11 -1.51
C ALA A 67 4.19 3.77 -0.75
N GLN A 68 4.03 2.50 -0.35
CA GLN A 68 2.88 2.02 0.42
C GLN A 68 2.78 2.70 1.78
N ASN A 69 3.89 2.88 2.50
CA ASN A 69 3.90 3.56 3.79
C ASN A 69 3.45 5.03 3.67
N ARG A 70 3.92 5.73 2.64
CA ARG A 70 3.49 7.12 2.38
C ARG A 70 2.01 7.20 2.01
N ASP A 71 1.54 6.31 1.15
CA ASP A 71 0.15 6.30 0.69
C ASP A 71 -0.81 5.90 1.83
N ALA A 72 -0.40 4.98 2.71
CA ALA A 72 -1.14 4.62 3.92
C ALA A 72 -1.29 5.84 4.87
N GLY A 73 -0.22 6.58 5.13
CA GLY A 73 -0.29 7.80 5.95
C GLY A 73 -1.17 8.89 5.33
N ALA A 74 -1.11 9.08 4.02
CA ALA A 74 -1.99 10.01 3.33
C ALA A 74 -3.47 9.60 3.39
N MET A 75 -3.75 8.29 3.42
CA MET A 75 -5.10 7.75 3.62
C MET A 75 -5.58 8.03 5.03
N GLN A 76 -4.76 7.81 6.06
CA GLN A 76 -5.07 8.12 7.46
C GLN A 76 -5.48 9.60 7.62
N VAL A 77 -4.66 10.53 7.15
CA VAL A 77 -4.96 11.99 7.24
C VAL A 77 -6.29 12.36 6.56
N LYS A 78 -6.61 11.75 5.40
CA LYS A 78 -7.88 12.00 4.72
C LYS A 78 -9.07 11.45 5.52
N LEU A 79 -8.92 10.28 6.14
CA LEU A 79 -9.96 9.68 6.99
C LEU A 79 -10.16 10.50 8.26
N ASP A 80 -9.08 10.98 8.87
CA ASP A 80 -9.14 11.84 10.06
C ASP A 80 -9.88 13.15 9.77
N GLU A 81 -9.63 13.78 8.62
CA GLU A 81 -10.35 14.98 8.23
C GLU A 81 -11.85 14.69 7.96
N LEU A 82 -12.17 13.53 7.37
CA LEU A 82 -13.57 13.10 7.20
C LEU A 82 -14.27 12.84 8.54
N LEU A 83 -13.59 12.19 9.49
CA LEU A 83 -14.11 11.98 10.84
C LEU A 83 -14.34 13.32 11.54
N ARG A 84 -13.35 14.22 11.48
CA ARG A 84 -13.45 15.55 12.07
C ARG A 84 -14.60 16.38 11.50
N ALA A 85 -14.90 16.24 10.20
CA ALA A 85 -15.95 16.99 9.53
C ALA A 85 -17.37 16.42 9.75
N MET A 86 -17.50 15.18 10.23
CA MET A 86 -18.80 14.54 10.47
C MET A 86 -19.33 14.85 11.88
N VAL A 87 -20.57 15.35 11.98
CA VAL A 87 -21.20 15.78 13.24
C VAL A 87 -21.37 14.65 14.26
N ASP A 88 -21.68 13.44 13.79
CA ASP A 88 -21.92 12.26 14.66
C ASP A 88 -20.70 11.33 14.76
N ALA A 89 -19.56 11.70 14.18
CA ALA A 89 -18.35 10.88 14.24
C ALA A 89 -17.61 11.07 15.56
N ARG A 90 -17.04 9.98 16.08
CA ARG A 90 -16.27 10.01 17.32
C ARG A 90 -14.86 10.51 17.01
N ASN A 91 -14.61 11.79 17.28
CA ASN A 91 -13.28 12.39 17.10
C ASN A 91 -12.17 11.72 17.93
N GLY A 92 -12.51 10.92 18.95
CA GLY A 92 -11.55 10.11 19.70
C GLY A 92 -10.89 8.98 18.89
N TYR A 93 -11.36 8.69 17.67
CA TYR A 93 -10.76 7.71 16.76
C TYR A 93 -9.74 8.31 15.79
N ILE A 94 -9.53 9.62 15.83
CA ILE A 94 -8.51 10.30 15.03
C ILE A 94 -7.13 9.96 15.59
N GLY A 95 -6.22 9.48 14.76
CA GLY A 95 -4.84 9.15 15.15
C GLY A 95 -4.68 7.86 15.96
N ILE A 96 -5.64 6.93 15.90
CA ILE A 96 -5.56 5.64 16.62
C ILE A 96 -4.40 4.76 16.15
N GLU A 97 -3.84 4.99 14.96
CA GLU A 97 -2.68 4.28 14.43
C GLU A 97 -1.39 4.48 15.24
N HIS A 98 -1.38 5.45 16.15
CA HIS A 98 -0.26 5.70 17.06
C HIS A 98 -0.37 4.91 18.38
N LEU A 99 -1.51 4.25 18.62
CA LEU A 99 -1.73 3.43 19.80
C LEU A 99 -1.06 2.06 19.64
N THR A 100 -0.82 1.42 20.78
CA THR A 100 -0.35 0.04 20.81
C THR A 100 -1.45 -0.92 20.35
N ASP A 101 -1.06 -2.09 19.85
CA ASP A 101 -2.01 -3.14 19.44
C ASP A 101 -2.98 -3.52 20.57
N ALA A 102 -2.53 -3.47 21.83
CA ALA A 102 -3.36 -3.73 23.00
C ALA A 102 -4.45 -2.66 23.17
N GLU A 103 -4.09 -1.38 23.09
CA GLU A 103 -5.04 -0.26 23.17
C GLU A 103 -6.03 -0.27 22.01
N ILE A 104 -5.57 -0.58 20.79
CA ILE A 104 -6.47 -0.74 19.62
C ILE A 104 -7.45 -1.89 19.85
N CYS A 105 -6.99 -3.01 20.42
CA CYS A 105 -7.86 -4.14 20.76
C CYS A 105 -8.92 -3.75 21.81
N GLU A 106 -8.53 -3.00 22.85
CA GLU A 106 -9.46 -2.50 23.87
C GLU A 106 -10.53 -1.59 23.26
N ILE A 107 -10.14 -0.65 22.38
CA ILE A 107 -11.10 0.23 21.69
C ILE A 107 -12.06 -0.57 20.81
N ARG A 108 -11.54 -1.57 20.09
CA ARG A 108 -12.37 -2.44 19.24
C ARG A 108 -13.38 -3.23 20.07
N ASP A 109 -12.93 -3.83 21.17
CA ASP A 109 -13.77 -4.66 22.02
C ASP A 109 -14.82 -3.82 22.76
N ALA A 110 -14.48 -2.59 23.16
CA ALA A 110 -15.44 -1.63 23.71
C ALA A 110 -16.52 -1.23 22.69
N LEU A 111 -16.13 -0.98 21.44
CA LEU A 111 -17.07 -0.67 20.35
C LEU A 111 -18.00 -1.85 20.05
N GLU A 112 -17.48 -3.08 20.04
CA GLU A 112 -18.28 -4.28 19.81
C GLU A 112 -19.34 -4.45 20.91
N LYS A 113 -18.94 -4.31 22.19
CA LYS A 113 -19.86 -4.35 23.33
C LYS A 113 -20.97 -3.30 23.25
N GLU A 114 -20.63 -2.07 22.87
CA GLU A 114 -21.63 -0.99 22.74
C GLU A 114 -22.66 -1.30 21.63
N LEU A 115 -22.23 -1.96 20.55
CA LEU A 115 -23.13 -2.48 19.52
C LEU A 115 -23.99 -3.66 20.00
N GLU A 116 -23.54 -4.43 20.99
CA GLU A 116 -24.34 -5.51 21.58
C GLU A 116 -25.43 -4.98 22.51
N ASP A 117 -25.11 -3.95 23.30
CA ASP A 117 -25.99 -3.38 24.31
C ASP A 117 -27.08 -2.43 23.74
N ASP A 118 -26.92 -1.92 22.52
CA ASP A 118 -27.96 -1.14 21.81
C ASP A 118 -28.70 -1.98 20.73
N PRO A 119 -29.84 -2.62 21.08
CA PRO A 119 -30.62 -3.42 20.14
C PRO A 119 -31.20 -2.60 18.97
N ASN A 120 -31.40 -1.29 19.13
CA ASN A 120 -31.86 -0.42 18.05
C ASN A 120 -30.75 -0.16 17.03
N LEU A 121 -29.49 -0.01 17.47
CA LEU A 121 -28.35 0.14 16.57
C LEU A 121 -28.08 -1.13 15.75
N ARG A 122 -28.21 -2.32 16.36
CA ARG A 122 -28.16 -3.62 15.66
C ARG A 122 -29.24 -3.74 14.58
N GLY A 123 -30.47 -3.33 14.89
CA GLY A 123 -31.58 -3.29 13.93
C GLY A 123 -31.31 -2.32 12.77
N LEU A 124 -30.71 -1.15 13.05
CA LEU A 124 -30.37 -0.16 12.04
C LEU A 124 -29.21 -0.61 11.14
N HIS A 125 -28.17 -1.22 11.72
CA HIS A 125 -27.01 -1.73 11.00
C HIS A 125 -27.41 -2.87 10.07
N SER A 126 -28.16 -3.86 10.57
CA SER A 126 -28.68 -4.96 9.75
C SER A 126 -29.61 -4.45 8.64
N ALA A 127 -30.49 -3.47 8.92
CA ALA A 127 -31.35 -2.86 7.91
C ALA A 127 -30.58 -2.06 6.84
N ARG A 128 -29.49 -1.35 7.22
CA ARG A 128 -28.61 -0.64 6.27
C ARG A 128 -27.83 -1.62 5.41
N LEU A 129 -27.23 -2.65 6.01
CA LEU A 129 -26.46 -3.68 5.32
C LEU A 129 -27.32 -4.40 4.28
N ASN A 130 -28.55 -4.79 4.65
CA ASN A 130 -29.49 -5.43 3.75
C ASN A 130 -29.90 -4.52 2.58
N ARG A 131 -29.98 -3.20 2.82
CA ARG A 131 -30.25 -2.19 1.79
C ARG A 131 -29.08 -2.01 0.82
N PHE A 132 -27.83 -2.17 1.27
CA PHE A 132 -26.63 -2.12 0.42
C PHE A 132 -26.47 -3.40 -0.42
N ILE A 133 -26.72 -4.57 0.17
CA ILE A 133 -26.68 -5.85 -0.54
C ILE A 133 -27.73 -5.90 -1.64
N LYS A 134 -28.93 -5.36 -1.40
CA LYS A 134 -30.03 -5.33 -2.38
C LYS A 134 -29.85 -4.30 -3.51
N ARG A 135 -28.87 -3.39 -3.39
CA ARG A 135 -28.55 -2.37 -4.40
C ARG A 135 -27.40 -2.79 -5.34
N ARG A 136 -26.81 -3.95 -5.13
CA ARG A 136 -25.76 -4.53 -5.99
C ARG A 136 -26.33 -5.72 -6.76
#